data_AF-A0A917UJ81-F1
#
_entry.id   AF-A0A917UJ81-F1
#
_cell.length_a   1.000
_cell.length_b   1.000
_cell.length_c   1.000
_cell.angle_alpha   90.00
_cell.angle_beta   90.00
_cell.angle_gamma   90.00
#
_symmetry.space_group_name_H-M   'P 1'
#
loop_
_entity.id
_entity.type
_entity.pdbx_description
1 polymer ?
#
loop_
_entity_poly.entity_id
_entity_poly.type
_entity_poly.pdbx_seq_one_letter_code
_entity_poly.pdbx_strand_id
1 'polypeptide(L)'
;MSQAQLSGVAVAVAAGVYAVPAVLWRWDRADPAAAAHLDAVAIDPYHALATAGRPDDADRAAAAELLAGLVRVDEEAGLSLTGKGHGPAGGSPPHPVPAALLTALRRHAEPVALYRLHRDGEHGGLRDAFLRAEDAKVPRWSARTEDALHTPATLTVVLLSLWFAVQLVLLRDFSSSGAWSIVLAVLFCFLLWLMLAVPLGRVALRWWPGRHDRFREHCRDLPPHPAEPALDPVRAERLKRSTRDPGWEREARKTWVDSGGAL
;
A
#
# COMPACT_ATOMS: atom_id res chain seq x y z
N MET A 1 -36.07 22.39 15.24
CA MET A 1 -35.50 22.90 13.97
C MET A 1 -36.64 23.30 13.06
N SER A 2 -36.55 24.44 12.37
CA SER A 2 -37.52 24.80 11.33
C SER A 2 -37.30 23.95 10.07
N GLN A 3 -38.33 23.79 9.24
CA GLN A 3 -38.25 23.08 7.96
C GLN A 3 -37.09 23.63 7.09
N ALA A 4 -36.85 24.94 7.14
CA ALA A 4 -35.72 25.61 6.48
C ALA A 4 -34.34 25.15 6.98
N GLN A 5 -34.18 24.85 8.27
CA GLN A 5 -32.92 24.32 8.81
C GLN A 5 -32.66 22.88 8.36
N LEU A 6 -33.70 22.05 8.26
CA LEU A 6 -33.58 20.69 7.75
C LEU A 6 -33.29 20.67 6.25
N SER A 7 -33.90 21.56 5.46
CA SER A 7 -33.56 21.74 4.05
C SER A 7 -32.12 22.21 3.85
N GLY A 8 -31.62 23.12 4.71
CA GLY A 8 -30.23 23.56 4.69
C GLY A 8 -29.24 22.43 4.97
N VAL A 9 -29.52 21.60 5.98
CA VAL A 9 -28.73 20.40 6.29
C VAL A 9 -28.76 19.43 5.12
N ALA A 10 -29.93 19.20 4.52
CA ALA A 10 -30.04 18.36 3.34
C ALA A 10 -29.12 18.89 2.23
N VAL A 11 -29.29 20.14 1.79
CA VAL A 11 -28.49 20.71 0.69
C VAL A 11 -26.98 20.63 0.95
N ALA A 12 -26.55 20.89 2.19
CA ALA A 12 -25.13 20.77 2.56
C ALA A 12 -24.63 19.31 2.45
N VAL A 13 -25.43 18.33 2.90
CA VAL A 13 -25.06 16.92 2.80
C VAL A 13 -25.08 16.45 1.34
N ALA A 14 -26.06 16.87 0.52
CA ALA A 14 -26.04 16.60 -0.93
C ALA A 14 -24.79 17.18 -1.60
N ALA A 15 -24.42 18.43 -1.31
CA ALA A 15 -23.22 19.03 -1.84
C ALA A 15 -21.96 18.23 -1.46
N GLY A 16 -21.87 17.75 -0.22
CA GLY A 16 -20.79 16.85 0.22
C GLY A 16 -20.78 15.50 -0.52
N VAL A 17 -21.95 14.89 -0.69
CA VAL A 17 -22.14 13.61 -1.41
C VAL A 17 -21.74 13.73 -2.88
N TYR A 18 -21.96 14.87 -3.54
CA TYR A 18 -21.56 15.07 -4.94
C TYR A 18 -20.11 15.57 -5.09
N ALA A 19 -19.60 16.35 -4.13
CA ALA A 19 -18.23 16.86 -4.17
C ALA A 19 -17.19 15.74 -4.12
N VAL A 20 -17.39 14.72 -3.27
CA VAL A 20 -16.40 13.64 -3.12
C VAL A 20 -16.27 12.80 -4.39
N PRO A 21 -17.34 12.26 -5.00
CA PRO A 21 -17.26 11.57 -6.29
C PRO A 21 -16.73 12.48 -7.42
N ALA A 22 -17.04 13.77 -7.42
CA ALA A 22 -16.52 14.70 -8.43
C ALA A 22 -14.99 14.87 -8.31
N VAL A 23 -14.46 14.93 -7.09
CA VAL A 23 -13.01 14.96 -6.83
C VAL A 23 -12.36 13.63 -7.24
N LEU A 24 -12.95 12.50 -6.84
CA LEU A 24 -12.48 11.17 -7.22
C LEU A 24 -12.45 10.96 -8.73
N TRP A 25 -13.52 11.37 -9.42
CA TRP A 25 -13.63 11.30 -10.87
C TRP A 25 -12.64 12.24 -11.57
N ARG A 26 -12.39 13.43 -11.01
CA ARG A 26 -11.37 14.34 -11.51
C ARG A 26 -9.97 13.75 -11.37
N TRP A 27 -9.69 13.03 -10.27
CA TRP A 27 -8.42 12.33 -10.08
C TRP A 27 -8.25 11.17 -11.07
N ASP A 28 -9.25 10.30 -11.22
CA ASP A 28 -9.22 9.21 -12.21
C ASP A 28 -9.05 9.71 -13.66
N ARG A 29 -9.55 10.92 -13.97
CA ARG A 29 -9.32 11.58 -15.26
C ARG A 29 -7.99 12.33 -15.39
N ALA A 30 -7.38 12.75 -14.29
CA ALA A 30 -6.04 13.32 -14.31
C ALA A 30 -4.98 12.23 -14.51
N ASP A 31 -5.27 11.00 -14.08
CA ASP A 31 -4.35 9.85 -14.15
C ASP A 31 -3.90 9.48 -15.58
N PRO A 32 -4.73 9.44 -16.64
CA PRO A 32 -4.25 9.14 -17.99
C PRO A 32 -3.30 10.20 -18.56
N ALA A 33 -3.60 11.49 -18.33
CA ALA A 33 -2.75 12.59 -18.81
C ALA A 33 -1.39 12.60 -18.10
N ALA A 34 -1.39 12.17 -16.85
CA ALA A 34 -0.19 12.11 -16.05
C ALA A 34 0.57 10.77 -16.23
N ALA A 35 -0.12 9.67 -16.54
CA ALA A 35 0.48 8.42 -16.98
C ALA A 35 1.25 8.59 -18.30
N ALA A 36 0.77 9.46 -19.20
CA ALA A 36 1.52 9.81 -20.41
C ALA A 36 2.89 10.48 -20.14
N HIS A 37 3.14 10.98 -18.92
CA HIS A 37 4.45 11.48 -18.50
C HIS A 37 5.35 10.39 -17.91
N LEU A 38 4.83 9.20 -17.59
CA LEU A 38 5.63 8.12 -16.99
C LEU A 38 6.70 7.60 -17.97
N ASP A 39 6.35 7.50 -19.26
CA ASP A 39 7.30 7.09 -20.31
C ASP A 39 8.48 8.07 -20.47
N ALA A 40 8.33 9.32 -20.02
CA ALA A 40 9.37 10.34 -20.07
C ALA A 40 10.30 10.33 -18.84
N VAL A 41 9.93 9.63 -17.77
CA VAL A 41 10.72 9.53 -16.54
C VAL A 41 11.54 8.25 -16.57
N ALA A 42 12.86 8.36 -16.48
CA ALA A 42 13.71 7.19 -16.27
C ALA A 42 13.50 6.66 -14.85
N ILE A 43 12.69 5.61 -14.71
CA ILE A 43 12.41 4.95 -13.43
C ILE A 43 13.56 3.99 -13.13
N ASP A 44 14.12 4.10 -11.92
CA ASP A 44 15.16 3.19 -11.47
C ASP A 44 14.62 1.74 -11.31
N PRO A 45 15.33 0.70 -11.78
CA PRO A 45 14.88 -0.69 -11.66
C PRO A 45 14.56 -1.15 -10.22
N TYR A 46 15.27 -0.65 -9.21
CA TYR A 46 14.97 -0.96 -7.80
C TYR A 46 13.71 -0.26 -7.32
N HIS A 47 13.48 0.97 -7.79
CA HIS A 47 12.24 1.71 -7.52
C HIS A 47 11.03 1.06 -8.19
N ALA A 48 11.18 0.61 -9.44
CA ALA A 48 10.15 -0.12 -10.17
C ALA A 48 9.76 -1.43 -9.44
N LEU A 49 10.75 -2.23 -9.01
CA LEU A 49 10.51 -3.46 -8.26
C LEU A 49 9.80 -3.22 -6.94
N ALA A 50 10.27 -2.25 -6.16
CA ALA A 50 9.62 -1.89 -4.91
C ALA A 50 8.17 -1.45 -5.15
N THR A 51 7.92 -0.66 -6.19
CA THR A 51 6.59 -0.14 -6.52
C THR A 51 5.65 -1.25 -7.00
N ALA A 52 6.08 -2.10 -7.94
CA ALA A 52 5.27 -3.16 -8.52
C ALA A 52 4.93 -4.29 -7.52
N GLY A 53 5.94 -4.68 -6.73
CA GLY A 53 5.91 -5.84 -5.85
C GLY A 53 5.87 -5.48 -4.38
N ARG A 54 6.71 -6.16 -3.60
CA ARG A 54 6.96 -5.86 -2.19
C ARG A 54 8.26 -5.06 -2.06
N PRO A 55 8.45 -4.27 -0.98
CA PRO A 55 9.74 -3.63 -0.73
C PRO A 55 10.91 -4.62 -0.72
N ASP A 56 10.66 -5.84 -0.26
CA ASP A 56 11.60 -6.96 -0.19
C ASP A 56 12.11 -7.41 -1.58
N ASP A 57 11.36 -7.13 -2.66
CA ASP A 57 11.79 -7.46 -4.02
C ASP A 57 12.99 -6.62 -4.46
N ALA A 58 13.12 -5.37 -3.98
CA ALA A 58 14.31 -4.56 -4.23
C ALA A 58 15.54 -5.14 -3.49
N ASP A 59 15.37 -5.64 -2.27
CA ASP A 59 16.43 -6.30 -1.50
C ASP A 59 16.85 -7.63 -2.17
N ARG A 60 15.88 -8.36 -2.74
CA ARG A 60 16.12 -9.59 -3.51
C ARG A 60 16.93 -9.30 -4.77
N ALA A 61 16.57 -8.28 -5.54
CA ALA A 61 17.34 -7.86 -6.71
C ALA A 61 18.74 -7.34 -6.34
N ALA A 62 18.89 -6.70 -5.19
CA ALA A 62 20.19 -6.24 -4.69
C ALA A 62 21.09 -7.42 -4.30
N ALA A 63 20.54 -8.40 -3.57
CA ALA A 63 21.24 -9.64 -3.25
C ALA A 63 21.61 -10.42 -4.52
N ALA A 64 20.73 -10.41 -5.53
CA ALA A 64 20.97 -11.02 -6.82
C ALA A 64 22.20 -10.42 -7.53
N GLU A 65 22.35 -9.10 -7.53
CA GLU A 65 23.53 -8.43 -8.08
C GLU A 65 24.80 -8.80 -7.30
N LEU A 66 24.72 -8.83 -5.97
CA LEU A 66 25.86 -9.19 -5.12
C LEU A 66 26.31 -10.65 -5.31
N LEU A 67 25.41 -11.55 -5.75
CA LEU A 67 25.74 -12.94 -6.07
C LEU A 67 26.62 -13.10 -7.33
N ALA A 68 26.89 -12.01 -8.07
CA ALA A 68 27.87 -11.98 -9.16
C ALA A 68 29.34 -12.12 -8.68
N GLY A 69 29.58 -12.29 -7.38
CA GLY A 69 30.89 -12.64 -6.84
C GLY A 69 31.27 -11.99 -5.52
N LEU A 70 30.39 -11.18 -4.92
CA LEU A 70 30.61 -10.54 -3.62
C LEU A 70 29.98 -11.33 -2.47
N VAL A 71 28.84 -11.94 -2.72
CA VAL A 71 28.06 -12.72 -1.75
C VAL A 71 27.83 -14.14 -2.29
N ARG A 72 27.65 -15.11 -1.40
CA ARG A 72 27.19 -16.46 -1.71
C ARG A 72 25.95 -16.79 -0.86
N VAL A 73 25.05 -17.59 -1.42
CA VAL A 73 23.90 -18.16 -0.70
C VAL A 73 24.20 -19.63 -0.40
N ASP A 74 24.09 -20.02 0.87
CA ASP A 74 24.25 -21.41 1.30
C ASP A 74 22.97 -22.25 1.09
N GLU A 75 23.01 -23.52 1.51
CA GLU A 75 21.85 -24.45 1.40
C GLU A 75 20.69 -24.06 2.34
N GLU A 76 20.99 -23.39 3.44
CA GLU A 76 20.04 -22.91 4.44
C GLU A 76 19.41 -21.56 4.05
N ALA A 77 19.74 -21.05 2.86
CA ALA A 77 19.35 -19.74 2.36
C ALA A 77 19.93 -18.56 3.16
N GLY A 78 21.04 -18.76 3.87
CA GLY A 78 21.85 -17.71 4.45
C GLY A 78 22.75 -17.02 3.41
N LEU A 79 22.80 -15.69 3.46
CA LEU A 79 23.73 -14.88 2.69
C LEU A 79 25.02 -14.76 3.50
N SER A 80 26.16 -15.08 2.88
CA SER A 80 27.48 -14.85 3.47
C SER A 80 28.41 -14.18 2.47
N LEU A 81 29.32 -13.36 2.97
CA LEU A 81 30.30 -12.67 2.15
C LEU A 81 31.34 -13.65 1.61
N THR A 82 31.73 -13.45 0.36
CA THR A 82 32.91 -14.11 -0.21
C THR A 82 34.19 -13.37 0.22
N GLY A 83 35.37 -13.92 -0.10
CA GLY A 83 36.64 -13.23 0.13
C GLY A 83 36.74 -11.88 -0.59
N LYS A 84 36.11 -11.74 -1.77
CA LYS A 84 36.02 -10.45 -2.49
C LYS A 84 35.10 -9.46 -1.77
N GLY A 85 33.96 -9.93 -1.23
CA GLY A 85 33.02 -9.08 -0.48
C GLY A 85 33.58 -8.51 0.83
N HIS A 86 34.49 -9.24 1.48
CA HIS A 86 35.21 -8.78 2.68
C HIS A 86 36.26 -7.72 2.40
N GLY A 87 36.95 -7.80 1.27
CA GLY A 87 38.08 -6.93 0.97
C GLY A 87 37.67 -5.55 0.41
N PRO A 88 38.49 -4.51 0.60
CA PRO A 88 38.33 -3.22 -0.11
C PRO A 88 38.47 -3.39 -1.63
N ALA A 89 39.14 -4.46 -2.09
CA ALA A 89 39.28 -4.83 -3.50
C ALA A 89 37.97 -5.29 -4.17
N GLY A 90 36.94 -5.66 -3.40
CA GLY A 90 35.63 -6.02 -3.94
C GLY A 90 34.81 -4.83 -4.44
N GLY A 91 35.21 -3.60 -4.09
CA GLY A 91 34.46 -2.38 -4.41
C GLY A 91 33.12 -2.31 -3.68
N SER A 92 32.60 -1.09 -3.50
CA SER A 92 31.17 -0.94 -3.21
C SER A 92 30.42 -0.98 -4.53
N PRO A 93 29.26 -1.65 -4.61
CA PRO A 93 28.36 -1.51 -5.75
C PRO A 93 28.06 -0.03 -6.02
N PRO A 94 27.90 0.36 -7.29
CA PRO A 94 27.62 1.75 -7.65
C PRO A 94 26.23 2.18 -7.19
N HIS A 95 25.27 1.26 -7.11
CA HIS A 95 23.91 1.56 -6.71
C HIS A 95 23.74 1.55 -5.17
N PRO A 96 23.02 2.52 -4.57
CA PRO A 96 22.91 2.66 -3.11
C PRO A 96 22.24 1.47 -2.42
N VAL A 97 21.27 0.80 -3.06
CA VAL A 97 20.55 -0.34 -2.49
C VAL A 97 21.47 -1.56 -2.27
N PRO A 98 22.19 -2.09 -3.28
CA PRO A 98 23.14 -3.18 -3.06
C PRO A 98 24.34 -2.74 -2.20
N ALA A 99 24.74 -1.47 -2.23
CA ALA A 99 25.80 -0.96 -1.34
C ALA A 99 25.38 -0.99 0.14
N ALA A 100 24.14 -0.59 0.45
CA ALA A 100 23.57 -0.68 1.80
C ALA A 100 23.49 -2.14 2.26
N LEU A 101 23.00 -3.04 1.40
CA LEU A 101 22.92 -4.46 1.71
C LEU A 101 24.29 -5.10 1.97
N LEU A 102 25.31 -4.75 1.16
CA LEU A 102 26.67 -5.22 1.36
C LEU A 102 27.26 -4.71 2.68
N THR A 103 26.96 -3.45 3.04
CA THR A 103 27.39 -2.86 4.30
C THR A 103 26.74 -3.56 5.50
N ALA A 104 25.45 -3.88 5.39
CA ALA A 104 24.74 -4.67 6.40
C ALA A 104 25.36 -6.07 6.56
N LEU A 105 25.62 -6.76 5.44
CA LEU A 105 26.27 -8.08 5.44
C LEU A 105 27.66 -8.07 6.07
N ARG A 106 28.46 -6.99 5.90
CA ARG A 106 29.78 -6.86 6.53
C ARG A 106 29.75 -6.79 8.04
N ARG A 107 28.63 -6.40 8.64
CA ARG A 107 28.45 -6.40 10.10
C ARG A 107 28.16 -7.78 10.65
N HIS A 108 27.81 -8.74 9.80
CA HIS A 108 27.47 -10.09 10.21
C HIS A 108 28.60 -11.06 9.89
N ALA A 109 29.15 -11.70 10.94
CA ALA A 109 30.18 -12.73 10.80
C ALA A 109 29.60 -14.10 10.39
N GLU A 110 28.32 -14.34 10.69
CA GLU A 110 27.60 -15.57 10.37
C GLU A 110 26.69 -15.37 9.15
N PRO A 111 26.30 -16.45 8.44
CA PRO A 111 25.32 -16.36 7.36
C PRO A 111 23.98 -15.81 7.86
N VAL A 112 23.44 -14.80 7.15
CA VAL A 112 22.18 -14.14 7.54
C VAL A 112 21.17 -14.23 6.40
N ALA A 113 19.94 -14.61 6.72
CA ALA A 113 18.84 -14.62 5.76
C ALA A 113 18.39 -13.19 5.39
N LEU A 114 18.00 -12.99 4.14
CA LEU A 114 17.63 -11.69 3.59
C LEU A 114 16.47 -11.04 4.34
N TYR A 115 15.49 -11.81 4.84
CA TYR A 115 14.39 -11.28 5.65
C TYR A 115 14.86 -10.60 6.95
N ARG A 116 15.98 -11.04 7.53
CA ARG A 116 16.56 -10.40 8.74
C ARG A 116 17.22 -9.09 8.39
N LEU A 117 17.97 -9.05 7.28
CA LEU A 117 18.59 -7.83 6.77
C LEU A 117 17.54 -6.80 6.36
N HIS A 118 16.43 -7.25 5.79
CA HIS A 118 15.27 -6.39 5.49
C HIS A 118 14.75 -5.66 6.73
N ARG A 119 14.77 -6.32 7.90
CA ARG A 119 14.35 -5.77 9.20
C ARG A 119 15.46 -5.03 9.95
N ASP A 120 16.69 -5.04 9.44
CA ASP A 120 17.77 -4.23 10.02
C ASP A 120 17.40 -2.75 9.80
N GLY A 121 17.26 -2.01 10.90
CA GLY A 121 16.83 -0.62 10.88
C GLY A 121 17.76 0.30 10.09
N GLU A 122 19.07 0.00 10.05
CA GLU A 122 20.02 0.79 9.27
C GLU A 122 19.91 0.51 7.77
N HIS A 123 19.82 -0.78 7.39
CA HIS A 123 19.62 -1.17 5.99
C HIS A 123 18.27 -0.67 5.47
N GLY A 124 17.20 -0.91 6.22
CA GLY A 124 15.86 -0.43 5.93
C GLY A 124 15.82 1.09 5.82
N GLY A 125 16.46 1.82 6.72
CA GLY A 125 16.54 3.28 6.69
C GLY A 125 17.22 3.82 5.42
N LEU A 126 18.30 3.20 4.95
CA LEU A 126 19.00 3.58 3.71
C LEU A 126 18.17 3.27 2.47
N ARG A 127 17.56 2.08 2.41
CA ARG A 127 16.65 1.70 1.32
C ARG A 127 15.46 2.65 1.25
N ASP A 128 14.83 2.94 2.38
CA ASP A 128 13.65 3.80 2.43
C ASP A 128 14.01 5.27 2.15
N ALA A 129 15.24 5.71 2.47
CA ALA A 129 15.75 7.02 2.04
C ALA A 129 15.93 7.10 0.51
N PHE A 130 16.48 6.05 -0.11
CA PHE A 130 16.56 5.95 -1.57
C PHE A 130 15.18 5.95 -2.22
N LEU A 131 14.26 5.09 -1.75
CA LEU A 131 12.91 5.01 -2.29
C LEU A 131 12.17 6.35 -2.16
N ARG A 132 12.31 7.06 -1.04
CA ARG A 132 11.74 8.42 -0.87
C ARG A 132 12.35 9.44 -1.83
N ALA A 133 13.63 9.32 -2.15
CA ALA A 133 14.27 10.21 -3.12
C ALA A 133 13.80 9.94 -4.55
N GLU A 134 13.59 8.68 -4.93
CA GLU A 134 12.98 8.32 -6.23
C GLU A 134 11.50 8.68 -6.30
N ASP A 135 10.74 8.48 -5.21
CA ASP A 135 9.34 8.91 -5.08
C ASP A 135 9.17 10.43 -5.28
N ALA A 136 10.20 11.23 -4.95
CA ALA A 136 10.19 12.66 -5.17
C ALA A 136 10.41 13.09 -6.63
N LYS A 137 10.97 12.20 -7.47
CA LYS A 137 11.16 12.44 -8.91
C LYS A 137 9.91 12.11 -9.72
N VAL A 138 9.09 11.20 -9.21
CA VAL A 138 7.81 10.86 -9.83
C VAL A 138 6.72 11.83 -9.37
N PRO A 139 5.67 12.05 -10.17
CA PRO A 139 4.57 12.91 -9.78
C PRO A 139 3.94 12.49 -8.43
N ARG A 140 3.53 13.46 -7.59
CA ARG A 140 2.98 13.19 -6.26
C ARG A 140 1.77 12.24 -6.21
N TRP A 141 1.02 12.12 -7.29
CA TRP A 141 -0.14 11.22 -7.39
C TRP A 141 0.26 9.77 -7.67
N SER A 142 1.50 9.53 -8.10
CA SER A 142 2.11 8.20 -8.34
C SER A 142 3.08 7.79 -7.22
N ALA A 143 3.33 8.66 -6.24
CA ALA A 143 4.13 8.29 -5.08
C ALA A 143 3.42 7.16 -4.33
N ARG A 144 4.21 6.25 -3.75
CA ARG A 144 3.80 5.09 -2.93
C ARG A 144 3.09 5.48 -1.62
N THR A 145 2.50 6.67 -1.56
CA THR A 145 1.56 7.09 -0.53
C THR A 145 0.35 6.18 -0.57
N GLU A 146 0.04 5.57 0.59
CA GLU A 146 -1.11 4.71 0.80
C GLU A 146 -2.35 5.25 0.09
N ASP A 147 -3.09 4.32 -0.53
CA ASP A 147 -4.30 4.59 -1.29
C ASP A 147 -5.31 5.33 -0.40
N ALA A 148 -5.23 6.66 -0.41
CA ALA A 148 -6.02 7.54 0.46
C ALA A 148 -7.47 7.61 -0.02
N LEU A 149 -7.93 6.65 -0.84
CA LEU A 149 -9.28 6.50 -1.36
C LEU A 149 -10.23 5.84 -0.37
N HIS A 150 -9.70 5.09 0.61
CA HIS A 150 -10.52 4.56 1.69
C HIS A 150 -11.17 5.68 2.49
N THR A 151 -10.44 6.74 2.82
CA THR A 151 -10.96 7.90 3.55
C THR A 151 -12.12 8.62 2.85
N PRO A 152 -12.03 9.05 1.57
CA PRO A 152 -13.13 9.67 0.85
C PRO A 152 -14.26 8.69 0.56
N ALA A 153 -14.00 7.39 0.32
CA ALA A 153 -15.06 6.40 0.18
C ALA A 153 -15.87 6.24 1.48
N THR A 154 -15.19 6.10 2.63
CA THR A 154 -15.83 6.08 3.95
C THR A 154 -16.59 7.37 4.22
N LEU A 155 -16.01 8.53 3.90
CA LEU A 155 -16.67 9.83 4.06
C LEU A 155 -17.93 9.93 3.18
N THR A 156 -17.87 9.46 1.93
CA THR A 156 -19.01 9.44 1.01
C THR A 156 -20.15 8.59 1.56
N VAL A 157 -19.85 7.40 2.06
CA VAL A 157 -20.85 6.50 2.65
C VAL A 157 -21.47 7.11 3.90
N VAL A 158 -20.66 7.74 4.75
CA VAL A 158 -21.13 8.42 5.97
C VAL A 158 -22.06 9.59 5.62
N LEU A 159 -21.69 10.42 4.65
CA LEU A 159 -22.50 11.54 4.20
C LEU A 159 -23.78 11.07 3.49
N LEU A 160 -23.70 10.05 2.64
CA LEU A 160 -24.84 9.51 1.92
C LEU A 160 -25.87 8.87 2.87
N SER A 161 -25.41 8.09 3.84
CA SER A 161 -26.28 7.53 4.88
C SER A 161 -26.95 8.62 5.72
N LEU A 162 -26.24 9.72 6.01
CA LEU A 162 -26.80 10.85 6.75
C LEU A 162 -27.88 11.56 5.92
N TRP A 163 -27.63 11.77 4.62
CA TRP A 163 -28.61 12.33 3.70
C TRP A 163 -29.90 11.50 3.68
N PHE A 164 -29.80 10.17 3.52
CA PHE A 164 -30.97 9.30 3.51
C PHE A 164 -31.71 9.33 4.85
N ALA A 165 -30.99 9.37 5.98
CA ALA A 165 -31.61 9.47 7.30
C ALA A 165 -32.42 10.75 7.47
N VAL A 166 -31.86 11.89 7.05
CA VAL A 166 -32.54 13.20 7.08
C VAL A 166 -33.77 13.20 6.18
N GLN A 167 -33.69 12.66 4.96
CA GLN A 167 -34.83 12.57 4.04
C GLN A 167 -35.95 11.69 4.59
N LEU A 168 -35.63 10.54 5.19
CA LEU A 168 -36.63 9.64 5.78
C LEU A 168 -37.34 10.24 6.99
N VAL A 169 -36.64 11.06 7.78
CA VAL A 169 -37.24 11.81 8.90
C VAL A 169 -38.08 12.97 8.38
N LEU A 170 -37.64 13.69 7.35
CA LEU A 170 -38.39 14.77 6.71
C LEU A 170 -39.68 14.30 6.03
N LEU A 171 -39.65 13.12 5.40
CA LEU A 171 -40.82 12.51 4.76
C LEU A 171 -41.82 11.93 5.77
N ARG A 172 -41.39 11.70 7.02
CA ARG A 172 -42.30 11.31 8.10
C ARG A 172 -42.92 12.57 8.71
N ASP A 173 -44.25 12.57 8.74
CA ASP A 173 -45.01 13.68 9.31
C ASP A 173 -44.89 13.70 10.85
N PHE A 174 -43.78 14.23 11.37
CA PHE A 174 -43.54 14.46 12.80
C PHE A 174 -44.25 15.75 13.29
N SER A 175 -45.51 15.94 12.88
CA SER A 175 -46.28 17.19 13.02
C SER A 175 -46.81 17.49 14.44
N SER A 176 -46.13 17.06 15.51
CA SER A 176 -46.48 17.51 16.87
C SER A 176 -45.55 18.65 17.33
N SER A 177 -46.13 19.79 17.67
CA SER A 177 -45.49 21.07 17.98
C SER A 177 -44.77 21.14 19.35
N GLY A 178 -44.35 19.99 19.90
CA GLY A 178 -43.68 19.91 21.19
C GLY A 178 -42.16 19.76 21.05
N ALA A 179 -41.38 20.34 21.97
CA ALA A 179 -39.92 20.19 21.98
C ALA A 179 -39.46 18.71 21.99
N TRP A 180 -40.28 17.80 22.52
CA TRP A 180 -40.02 16.37 22.59
C TRP A 180 -40.05 15.66 21.22
N SER A 181 -40.87 16.13 20.28
CA SER A 181 -40.93 15.55 18.93
C SER A 181 -39.64 15.81 18.16
N ILE A 182 -39.01 16.97 18.38
CA ILE A 182 -37.72 17.35 17.81
C ILE A 182 -36.62 16.44 18.35
N VAL A 183 -36.58 16.21 19.67
CA VAL A 183 -35.59 15.31 20.29
C VAL A 183 -35.73 13.89 19.76
N LEU A 184 -36.97 13.38 19.66
CA LEU A 184 -37.25 12.06 19.10
C LEU A 184 -36.88 11.96 17.62
N ALA A 185 -37.16 13.00 16.81
CA ALA A 185 -36.80 13.03 15.40
C ALA A 185 -35.28 13.02 15.19
N VAL A 186 -34.53 13.79 15.99
CA VAL A 186 -33.05 13.79 15.95
C VAL A 186 -32.48 12.44 16.39
N LEU A 187 -32.99 11.86 17.48
CA LEU A 187 -32.57 10.54 17.94
C LEU A 187 -32.86 9.45 16.89
N PHE A 188 -34.05 9.48 16.29
CA PHE A 188 -34.44 8.55 15.25
C PHE A 188 -33.57 8.71 13.99
N CYS A 189 -33.29 9.95 13.58
CA CYS A 189 -32.36 10.25 12.49
C CYS A 189 -30.95 9.70 12.77
N PHE A 190 -30.45 9.87 13.99
CA PHE A 190 -29.13 9.38 14.39
C PHE A 190 -29.04 7.85 14.40
N LEU A 191 -30.06 7.18 14.94
CA LEU A 191 -30.14 5.72 14.96
C LEU A 191 -30.24 5.15 13.54
N LEU A 192 -31.06 5.76 12.68
CA LEU A 192 -31.23 5.34 11.30
C LEU A 192 -29.95 5.59 10.47
N TRP A 193 -29.25 6.70 10.76
CA TRP A 193 -27.93 6.97 10.21
C TRP A 193 -26.92 5.88 10.60
N LEU A 194 -26.81 5.52 11.87
CA LEU A 194 -25.92 4.44 12.32
C LEU A 194 -26.27 3.09 11.66
N MET A 195 -27.57 2.77 11.57
CA MET A 195 -28.03 1.54 10.93
C MET A 195 -27.70 1.47 9.44
N LEU A 196 -27.59 2.60 8.74
CA LEU A 196 -27.19 2.65 7.34
C LEU A 196 -25.67 2.73 7.17
N ALA A 197 -25.00 3.59 7.95
CA ALA A 197 -23.57 3.88 7.81
C ALA A 197 -22.69 2.66 8.06
N VAL A 198 -23.00 1.86 9.09
CA VAL A 198 -22.19 0.69 9.47
C VAL A 198 -22.20 -0.42 8.40
N PRO A 199 -23.36 -0.91 7.91
CA PRO A 199 -23.36 -1.94 6.87
C PRO A 199 -22.89 -1.42 5.53
N LEU A 200 -23.28 -0.19 5.11
CA LEU A 200 -22.77 0.40 3.87
C LEU A 200 -21.25 0.60 3.93
N GLY A 201 -20.73 1.05 5.07
CA GLY A 201 -19.30 1.22 5.28
C GLY A 201 -18.55 -0.12 5.19
N ARG A 202 -19.10 -1.18 5.78
CA ARG A 202 -18.53 -2.54 5.66
C ARG A 202 -18.58 -3.08 4.23
N VAL A 203 -19.69 -2.91 3.53
CA VAL A 203 -19.82 -3.36 2.13
C VAL A 203 -18.86 -2.59 1.25
N ALA A 204 -18.79 -1.26 1.41
CA ALA A 204 -17.81 -0.43 0.72
C ALA A 204 -16.39 -0.91 1.03
N LEU A 205 -15.98 -1.03 2.29
CA LEU A 205 -14.63 -1.50 2.62
C LEU A 205 -14.29 -2.90 2.08
N ARG A 206 -15.29 -3.78 1.92
CA ARG A 206 -15.10 -5.15 1.42
C ARG A 206 -15.11 -5.26 -0.10
N TRP A 207 -15.83 -4.39 -0.80
CA TRP A 207 -16.08 -4.50 -2.25
C TRP A 207 -15.56 -3.30 -3.05
N TRP A 208 -15.11 -2.24 -2.38
CA TRP A 208 -14.52 -1.10 -3.08
C TRP A 208 -13.22 -1.58 -3.71
N PRO A 209 -13.12 -1.55 -5.06
CA PRO A 209 -11.88 -1.90 -5.71
C PRO A 209 -10.81 -0.91 -5.22
N GLY A 210 -9.63 -1.42 -4.85
CA GLY A 210 -8.46 -0.57 -4.69
C GLY A 210 -8.28 0.26 -5.97
N ARG A 211 -7.64 1.43 -5.87
CA ARG A 211 -7.33 2.19 -7.09
C ARG A 211 -6.62 1.25 -8.05
N HIS A 212 -6.94 1.34 -9.35
CA HIS A 212 -5.96 0.92 -10.33
C HIS A 212 -4.77 1.86 -10.18
N ASP A 213 -3.78 1.41 -9.42
CA ASP A 213 -2.49 2.08 -9.32
C ASP A 213 -1.78 1.89 -10.66
N ARG A 214 -2.06 2.80 -11.59
CA ARG A 214 -1.50 2.77 -12.95
C ARG A 214 0.03 2.91 -12.93
N PHE A 215 0.59 3.53 -11.90
CA PHE A 215 2.04 3.61 -11.74
C PHE A 215 2.62 2.25 -11.35
N ARG A 216 1.96 1.54 -10.43
CA ARG A 216 2.28 0.15 -10.11
C ARG A 216 2.15 -0.78 -11.32
N GLU A 217 1.12 -0.61 -12.14
CA GLU A 217 0.95 -1.35 -13.40
C GLU A 217 2.06 -1.04 -14.39
N HIS A 218 2.36 0.24 -14.62
CA HIS A 218 3.46 0.66 -15.48
C HIS A 218 4.80 0.08 -15.01
N CYS A 219 5.11 0.15 -13.72
CA CYS A 219 6.31 -0.46 -13.13
C CYS A 219 6.34 -1.99 -13.27
N ARG A 220 5.18 -2.65 -13.34
CA ARG A 220 5.07 -4.09 -13.57
C ARG A 220 5.34 -4.48 -15.03
N ASP A 221 5.01 -3.58 -15.95
CA ASP A 221 5.24 -3.76 -17.40
C ASP A 221 6.69 -3.42 -17.81
N LEU A 222 7.46 -2.76 -16.94
CA LEU A 222 8.88 -2.53 -17.15
C LEU A 222 9.67 -3.85 -17.21
N PRO A 223 10.79 -3.88 -17.95
CA PRO A 223 11.65 -5.06 -18.01
C PRO A 223 12.09 -5.51 -16.61
N PRO A 224 12.17 -6.83 -16.36
CA PRO A 224 12.64 -7.35 -15.08
C PRO A 224 14.07 -6.89 -14.80
N HIS A 225 14.39 -6.69 -13.51
CA HIS A 225 15.70 -6.24 -13.08
C HIS A 225 16.81 -7.16 -13.63
N PRO A 226 17.87 -6.63 -14.25
CA PRO A 226 18.84 -7.41 -15.03
C PRO A 226 19.58 -8.48 -14.19
N ALA A 227 19.71 -8.26 -12.89
CA ALA A 227 20.36 -9.21 -11.98
C ALA A 227 19.52 -10.48 -11.69
N GLU A 228 18.18 -10.44 -11.80
CA GLU A 228 17.33 -11.61 -11.53
C GLU A 228 17.44 -12.72 -12.59
N PRO A 229 17.33 -12.44 -13.91
CA PRO A 229 17.46 -13.48 -14.94
C PRO A 229 18.90 -13.95 -15.12
N ALA A 230 19.89 -13.20 -14.61
CA ALA A 230 21.30 -13.61 -14.64
C ALA A 230 21.63 -14.71 -13.62
N LEU A 231 20.73 -15.02 -12.70
CA LEU A 231 20.92 -16.07 -11.70
C LEU A 231 20.58 -17.46 -12.23
N ASP A 232 21.42 -18.42 -11.85
CA ASP A 232 21.12 -19.84 -11.96
C ASP A 232 19.83 -20.20 -11.18
N PRO A 233 18.96 -21.10 -11.69
CA PRO A 233 17.67 -21.41 -11.08
C PRO A 233 17.78 -21.87 -9.63
N VAL A 234 18.86 -22.59 -9.29
CA VAL A 234 19.08 -23.11 -7.93
C VAL A 234 19.38 -21.95 -6.98
N ARG A 235 20.21 -21.00 -7.40
CA ARG A 235 20.54 -19.82 -6.60
C ARG A 235 19.34 -18.89 -6.45
N ALA A 236 18.55 -18.73 -7.51
CA ALA A 236 17.32 -17.94 -7.48
C ALA A 236 16.31 -18.51 -6.46
N GLU A 237 16.11 -19.83 -6.43
CA GLU A 237 15.18 -20.46 -5.48
C GLU A 237 15.69 -20.36 -4.03
N ARG A 238 17.00 -20.51 -3.79
CA ARG A 238 17.56 -20.30 -2.45
C ARG A 238 17.40 -18.86 -1.98
N LEU A 239 17.63 -17.89 -2.87
CA LEU A 239 17.43 -16.48 -2.55
C LEU A 239 15.96 -16.16 -2.23
N LYS A 240 15.03 -16.72 -3.00
CA LYS A 240 13.59 -16.62 -2.73
C LYS A 240 13.19 -17.25 -1.39
N ARG A 241 13.86 -18.32 -0.98
CA ARG A 241 13.68 -18.89 0.37
C ARG A 241 14.22 -17.96 1.45
N SER A 242 15.35 -17.29 1.20
CA SER A 242 15.99 -16.33 2.11
C SER A 242 15.10 -15.12 2.46
N THR A 243 14.22 -14.71 1.53
CA THR A 243 13.25 -13.63 1.75
C THR A 243 12.06 -14.01 2.63
N ARG A 244 11.81 -15.30 2.87
CA ARG A 244 10.64 -15.75 3.64
C ARG A 244 10.93 -15.70 5.14
N ASP A 245 10.05 -15.03 5.89
CA ASP A 245 10.08 -15.06 7.35
C ASP A 245 9.43 -16.36 7.87
N PRO A 246 10.19 -17.29 8.50
CA PRO A 246 9.64 -18.52 9.05
C PRO A 246 8.71 -18.30 10.27
N GLY A 247 8.71 -17.11 10.88
CA GLY A 247 7.72 -16.71 11.89
C GLY A 247 6.36 -16.43 11.25
N TRP A 248 6.36 -15.63 10.19
CA TRP A 248 5.15 -15.29 9.43
C TRP A 248 4.48 -16.52 8.81
N GLU A 249 5.24 -17.47 8.27
CA GLU A 249 4.66 -18.71 7.71
C GLU A 249 3.96 -19.57 8.77
N ARG A 250 4.46 -19.57 10.01
CA ARG A 250 3.84 -20.29 11.13
C ARG A 250 2.55 -19.62 11.58
N GLU A 251 2.52 -18.29 11.61
CA GLU A 251 1.34 -17.51 11.97
C GLU A 251 0.26 -17.55 10.88
N ALA A 252 0.65 -17.49 9.61
CA ALA A 252 -0.23 -17.69 8.47
C ALA A 252 -0.86 -19.10 8.45
N ARG A 253 -0.09 -20.15 8.83
CA ARG A 253 -0.66 -21.50 9.00
C ARG A 253 -1.64 -21.58 10.16
N LYS A 254 -1.34 -20.97 11.30
CA LYS A 254 -2.27 -20.95 12.45
C LYS A 254 -3.57 -20.23 12.11
N THR A 255 -3.48 -19.05 11.50
CA THR A 255 -4.66 -18.30 11.04
C THR A 255 -5.45 -19.06 9.97
N TRP A 256 -4.81 -19.80 9.06
CA TRP A 256 -5.50 -20.65 8.09
C TRP A 256 -6.21 -21.86 8.72
N VAL A 257 -5.59 -22.48 9.73
CA VAL A 257 -6.20 -23.58 10.51
C VAL A 257 -7.36 -23.08 11.38
N ASP A 258 -7.24 -21.89 11.97
CA ASP A 258 -8.27 -21.29 12.83
C ASP A 258 -9.43 -20.66 12.04
N SER A 259 -9.23 -20.32 10.75
CA SER A 259 -10.28 -19.77 9.87
C SER A 259 -11.18 -20.83 9.25
N GLY A 260 -11.03 -22.11 9.62
CA GLY A 260 -11.86 -23.20 9.14
C GLY A 260 -11.55 -23.55 7.69
N GLY A 261 -10.58 -24.46 7.50
CA GLY A 261 -10.57 -25.34 6.33
C GLY A 261 -11.79 -26.26 6.35
N ALA A 262 -12.96 -25.70 6.06
CA ALA A 262 -14.15 -26.45 5.71
C ALA A 262 -14.21 -26.50 4.17
N LEU A 263 -13.61 -27.56 3.61
CA LEU A 263 -14.11 -28.17 2.38
C LEU A 263 -15.27 -29.09 2.77
#